data_AF-I4HGZ7-F1
#
_entry.id   AF-I4HGZ7-F1
#
_cell.length_a   1.000
_cell.length_b   1.000
_cell.length_c   1.000
_cell.angle_alpha   90.00
_cell.angle_beta   90.00
_cell.angle_gamma   90.00
#
_symmetry.space_group_name_H-M   'P 1'
#
loop_
_entity.id
_entity.type
_entity.pdbx_description
1 polymer ?
#
loop_
_entity_poly.entity_id
_entity_poly.type
_entity_poly.pdbx_seq_one_letter_code
_entity_poly.pdbx_strand_id
1 'polypeptide(L)'
;MFLENQKNQETQETQEIKDNFPYQKYYEENKKFLYSSIKKIVNAELQIQEESDNVKIEKLASYEPFEICKRLLKIRQPVLWEEAQYREAQVRMLASLLLASLFNLILSTLAIKEEPSWMFTSLVITIIIGQTFRNRRFREVEDVYISTLLVRNSVPPSSNSNSDKIN
;
A
#
# COMPACT_ATOMS: atom_id res chain seq x y z
N MET A 1 26.07 18.07 19.32
CA MET A 1 24.71 18.62 19.36
C MET A 1 23.98 18.50 18.00
N PHE A 2 24.58 18.90 16.87
CA PHE A 2 23.96 18.67 15.54
C PHE A 2 23.84 17.19 15.13
N LEU A 3 24.85 16.37 15.42
CA LEU A 3 24.86 14.93 15.12
C LEU A 3 23.85 14.10 15.95
N GLU A 4 23.49 14.58 17.14
CA GLU A 4 22.57 13.89 18.05
C GLU A 4 21.11 14.14 17.68
N ASN A 5 20.82 15.34 17.12
CA ASN A 5 19.52 15.67 16.54
C ASN A 5 19.26 14.93 15.23
N GLN A 6 20.27 14.74 14.37
CA GLN A 6 20.11 13.95 13.14
C GLN A 6 19.81 12.47 13.43
N LYS A 7 20.50 11.89 14.41
CA LYS A 7 20.28 10.49 14.81
C LYS A 7 18.87 10.27 15.40
N ASN A 8 18.36 11.25 16.14
CA ASN A 8 17.00 11.22 16.67
C ASN A 8 15.92 11.40 15.58
N GLN A 9 16.19 12.19 14.54
CA GLN A 9 15.31 12.36 13.38
C GLN A 9 15.26 11.09 12.51
N GLU A 10 16.41 10.50 12.17
CA GLU A 10 16.48 9.22 11.43
C GLU A 10 15.78 8.07 12.17
N THR A 11 15.90 8.05 13.51
CA THR A 11 15.21 7.04 14.35
C THR A 11 13.70 7.26 14.40
N GLN A 12 13.23 8.51 14.37
CA GLN A 12 11.80 8.85 14.34
C GLN A 12 11.16 8.58 12.97
N GLU A 13 11.83 8.94 11.87
CA GLU A 13 11.32 8.68 10.51
C GLU A 13 11.26 7.17 10.21
N THR A 14 12.28 6.41 10.63
CA THR A 14 12.25 4.94 10.52
C THR A 14 11.14 4.31 11.38
N GLN A 15 10.76 4.96 12.49
CA GLN A 15 9.63 4.54 13.32
C GLN A 15 8.28 4.90 12.71
N GLU A 16 8.11 6.05 12.05
CA GLU A 16 6.85 6.41 11.37
C GLU A 16 6.50 5.45 10.22
N ILE A 17 7.48 4.96 9.47
CA ILE A 17 7.28 3.94 8.43
C ILE A 17 6.69 2.64 9.01
N LYS A 18 7.00 2.37 10.28
CA LYS A 18 6.53 1.19 11.02
C LYS A 18 5.02 1.23 11.28
N ASP A 19 4.42 2.42 11.29
CA ASP A 19 3.05 2.65 11.75
C ASP A 19 2.04 2.86 10.60
N ASN A 20 2.49 3.01 9.35
CA ASN A 20 1.62 3.33 8.22
C ASN A 20 1.31 2.14 7.29
N PHE A 21 1.34 0.90 7.80
CA PHE A 21 0.94 -0.29 7.04
C PHE A 21 -0.59 -0.35 6.88
N PRO A 22 -1.13 -0.30 5.64
CA PRO A 22 -2.57 -0.45 5.44
C PRO A 22 -3.08 -1.77 6.02
N TYR A 23 -4.13 -1.68 6.84
CA TYR A 23 -4.76 -2.81 7.52
C TYR A 23 -3.82 -3.58 8.49
N GLN A 24 -2.84 -2.91 9.10
CA GLN A 24 -1.88 -3.50 10.04
C GLN A 24 -2.53 -4.44 11.07
N LYS A 25 -3.54 -3.96 11.81
CA LYS A 25 -4.23 -4.76 12.82
C LYS A 25 -4.78 -6.08 12.26
N TYR A 26 -5.39 -6.04 11.07
CA TYR A 26 -5.91 -7.24 10.43
C TYR A 26 -4.78 -8.22 10.08
N TYR A 27 -3.69 -7.72 9.50
CA TYR A 27 -2.58 -8.57 9.07
C TYR A 27 -1.78 -9.12 10.26
N GLU A 28 -1.64 -8.38 11.35
CA GLU A 28 -0.99 -8.84 12.58
C GLU A 28 -1.80 -9.95 13.26
N GLU A 29 -3.12 -9.83 13.30
CA GLU A 29 -4.03 -10.80 13.94
C GLU A 29 -4.25 -12.06 13.07
N ASN A 30 -4.53 -11.87 11.77
CA ASN A 30 -5.05 -12.96 10.92
C ASN A 30 -4.02 -13.53 9.92
N LYS A 31 -3.00 -12.74 9.55
CA LYS A 31 -2.03 -13.09 8.49
C LYS A 31 -0.61 -12.70 8.88
N LYS A 32 -0.21 -13.04 10.10
CA LYS A 32 1.08 -12.64 10.72
C LYS A 32 2.29 -12.97 9.84
N PHE A 33 2.26 -14.11 9.14
CA PHE A 33 3.31 -14.51 8.21
C PHE A 33 3.48 -13.51 7.05
N LEU A 34 2.39 -13.15 6.38
CA LEU A 34 2.38 -12.18 5.28
C LEU A 34 2.91 -10.82 5.74
N TYR A 35 2.40 -10.33 6.86
CA TYR A 35 2.85 -9.07 7.47
C TYR A 35 4.35 -9.05 7.76
N SER A 36 4.83 -10.05 8.52
CA SER A 36 6.24 -10.12 8.92
C SER A 36 7.17 -10.27 7.72
N SER A 37 6.73 -10.96 6.67
CA SER A 37 7.52 -11.14 5.46
C SER A 37 7.62 -9.85 4.65
N ILE A 38 6.50 -9.18 4.37
CA ILE A 38 6.51 -7.89 3.67
C ILE A 38 7.31 -6.86 4.46
N LYS A 39 7.16 -6.82 5.79
CA LYS A 39 7.93 -5.90 6.63
C LYS A 39 9.44 -6.10 6.49
N LYS A 40 9.90 -7.35 6.45
CA LYS A 40 11.32 -7.66 6.17
C LYS A 40 11.74 -7.22 4.77
N ILE A 41 10.85 -7.35 3.78
CA ILE A 41 11.14 -6.93 2.41
C ILE A 41 11.28 -5.42 2.31
N VAL A 42 10.30 -4.69 2.84
CA VAL A 42 10.28 -3.22 2.84
C VAL A 42 11.51 -2.68 3.57
N ASN A 43 11.82 -3.20 4.76
CA ASN A 43 12.99 -2.76 5.51
C ASN A 43 14.31 -3.06 4.78
N ALA A 44 14.43 -4.22 4.14
CA ALA A 44 15.63 -4.57 3.38
C ALA A 44 15.80 -3.66 2.15
N GLU A 45 14.72 -3.35 1.45
CA GLU A 45 14.77 -2.47 0.28
C GLU A 45 15.12 -1.02 0.66
N LEU A 46 14.60 -0.55 1.79
CA LEU A 46 14.95 0.77 2.35
C LEU A 46 16.43 0.83 2.74
N GLN A 47 16.97 -0.20 3.39
CA GLN A 47 18.39 -0.27 3.76
C GLN A 47 19.33 -0.29 2.54
N ILE A 48 18.98 -1.06 1.49
CA ILE A 48 19.78 -1.11 0.26
C ILE A 48 19.80 0.26 -0.44
N GLN A 49 18.66 0.96 -0.44
CA GLN A 49 18.53 2.28 -1.03
C GLN A 49 19.31 3.37 -0.28
N GLU A 50 19.43 3.27 1.05
CA GLU A 50 20.27 4.17 1.86
C GLU A 50 21.78 3.94 1.62
N GLU A 51 22.19 2.71 1.28
CA GLU A 51 23.60 2.36 1.04
C GLU A 51 24.07 2.69 -0.38
N SER A 52 23.18 2.67 -1.38
CA SER A 52 23.54 2.88 -2.79
C SER A 52 23.60 4.34 -3.22
N ASP A 53 22.83 5.24 -2.59
CA ASP A 53 22.71 6.63 -3.02
C ASP A 53 23.15 7.60 -1.92
N ASN A 54 24.23 8.35 -2.17
CA ASN A 54 24.55 9.62 -1.48
C ASN A 54 23.45 10.70 -1.65
N VAL A 55 22.28 10.34 -2.16
CA VAL A 55 21.09 11.17 -2.32
C VAL A 55 20.12 10.76 -1.23
N LYS A 56 19.99 11.59 -0.18
CA LYS A 56 18.96 11.41 0.86
C LYS A 56 17.58 11.27 0.21
N ILE A 57 17.04 10.06 0.29
CA ILE A 57 15.76 9.63 -0.31
C ILE A 57 14.56 10.23 0.43
N GLU A 58 14.79 11.11 1.42
CA GLU A 58 13.78 11.99 2.03
C GLU A 58 12.96 12.79 0.99
N LYS A 59 13.42 12.82 -0.28
CA LYS A 59 12.74 13.44 -1.44
C LYS A 59 12.03 12.50 -2.42
N LEU A 60 12.17 11.17 -2.34
CA LEU A 60 11.37 10.30 -3.22
C LEU A 60 10.01 10.07 -2.57
N ALA A 61 8.99 10.61 -3.23
CA ALA A 61 7.60 10.61 -2.80
C ALA A 61 7.16 9.25 -2.21
N SER A 62 6.70 9.34 -0.96
CA SER A 62 5.96 8.34 -0.19
C SER A 62 6.76 7.10 0.26
N TYR A 63 7.08 7.07 1.56
CA TYR A 63 7.64 5.92 2.28
C TYR A 63 6.58 4.87 2.67
N GLU A 64 5.46 4.83 1.95
CA GLU A 64 4.39 3.89 2.27
C GLU A 64 4.76 2.46 1.84
N PRO A 65 4.60 1.45 2.72
CA PRO A 65 4.91 0.05 2.40
C PRO A 65 4.22 -0.48 1.14
N PHE A 66 2.99 -0.01 0.87
CA PHE A 66 2.24 -0.35 -0.32
C PHE A 66 2.90 0.19 -1.60
N GLU A 67 3.41 1.42 -1.59
CA GLU A 67 4.11 2.02 -2.72
C GLU A 67 5.46 1.36 -2.99
N ILE A 68 6.19 1.02 -1.92
CA ILE A 68 7.47 0.28 -2.03
C ILE A 68 7.24 -1.08 -2.69
N CYS A 69 6.20 -1.81 -2.29
CA CYS A 69 5.81 -3.06 -2.93
C CYS A 69 5.46 -2.87 -4.41
N LYS A 70 4.69 -1.83 -4.77
CA LYS A 70 4.41 -1.51 -6.18
C LYS A 70 5.68 -1.19 -6.97
N ARG A 71 6.63 -0.45 -6.40
CA ARG A 71 7.91 -0.13 -7.04
C ARG A 71 8.73 -1.40 -7.30
N LEU A 72 8.79 -2.30 -6.32
CA LEU A 72 9.44 -3.61 -6.46
C LEU A 72 8.82 -4.43 -7.58
N LEU A 73 7.48 -4.48 -7.67
CA LEU A 73 6.78 -5.15 -8.76
C LEU A 73 7.13 -4.53 -10.11
N LYS A 74 7.16 -3.19 -10.20
CA LYS A 74 7.51 -2.49 -11.45
C LYS A 74 8.89 -2.89 -11.97
N ILE A 75 9.87 -3.01 -11.08
CA ILE A 75 11.25 -3.32 -11.44
C ILE A 75 11.40 -4.80 -11.81
N ARG A 76 10.80 -5.70 -11.03
CA ARG A 76 11.05 -7.15 -11.15
C ARG A 76 10.10 -7.87 -12.09
N GLN A 77 8.82 -7.48 -12.11
CA GLN A 77 7.80 -8.14 -12.93
C GLN A 77 6.75 -7.11 -13.40
N PRO A 78 6.99 -6.43 -14.54
CA PRO A 78 6.15 -5.32 -15.00
C PRO A 78 4.70 -5.74 -15.28
N VAL A 79 4.46 -6.98 -15.71
CA VAL A 79 3.10 -7.51 -15.95
C VAL A 79 2.23 -7.45 -14.68
N LEU A 80 2.76 -7.89 -13.53
CA LEU A 80 2.03 -7.83 -12.26
C LEU A 80 1.84 -6.39 -11.77
N TRP A 81 2.77 -5.50 -12.13
CA TRP A 81 2.62 -4.08 -11.84
C TRP A 81 1.50 -3.44 -12.65
N GLU A 82 1.37 -3.76 -13.93
CA GLU A 82 0.26 -3.29 -14.78
C GLU A 82 -1.10 -3.77 -14.25
N GLU A 83 -1.20 -5.03 -13.83
CA GLU A 83 -2.40 -5.56 -13.18
C GLU A 83 -2.72 -4.82 -11.87
N ALA A 84 -1.71 -4.51 -11.06
CA ALA A 84 -1.88 -3.72 -9.85
C ALA A 84 -2.37 -2.30 -10.17
N GLN A 85 -1.84 -1.66 -11.22
CA GLN A 85 -2.31 -0.34 -11.68
C GLN A 85 -3.76 -0.38 -12.15
N TYR A 86 -4.14 -1.42 -12.89
CA TYR A 86 -5.53 -1.60 -13.32
C TYR A 86 -6.48 -1.75 -12.12
N ARG A 87 -6.11 -2.51 -11.09
CA ARG A 87 -6.90 -2.63 -9.86
C ARG A 87 -6.97 -1.33 -9.07
N GLU A 88 -5.86 -0.59 -8.97
CA GLU A 88 -5.83 0.73 -8.34
C GLU A 88 -6.81 1.70 -9.03
N ALA A 89 -6.84 1.70 -10.37
CA ALA A 89 -7.80 2.50 -11.14
C ALA A 89 -9.25 2.10 -10.84
N GLN A 90 -9.56 0.80 -10.72
CA GLN A 90 -10.90 0.34 -10.32
C GLN A 90 -11.29 0.84 -8.92
N VAL A 91 -10.36 0.76 -7.96
CA VAL A 91 -10.61 1.23 -6.59
C VAL A 91 -10.79 2.74 -6.55
N ARG A 92 -10.01 3.50 -7.32
CA ARG A 92 -10.18 4.95 -7.48
C ARG A 92 -11.55 5.30 -8.06
N MET A 93 -12.00 4.58 -9.09
CA MET A 93 -13.34 4.76 -9.66
C MET A 93 -14.44 4.49 -8.61
N LEU A 94 -14.29 3.42 -7.81
CA LEU A 94 -15.22 3.12 -6.72
C LEU A 94 -15.20 4.18 -5.61
N ALA A 95 -14.04 4.79 -5.32
CA ALA A 95 -13.95 5.91 -4.39
C ALA A 95 -14.74 7.12 -4.90
N SER A 96 -14.61 7.45 -6.20
CA SER A 96 -15.40 8.51 -6.83
C SER A 96 -16.90 8.20 -6.79
N LEU A 97 -17.29 6.95 -7.04
CA LEU A 97 -18.69 6.51 -6.95
C LEU A 97 -19.23 6.60 -5.52
N LEU A 98 -18.42 6.22 -4.53
CA LEU A 98 -18.76 6.35 -3.11
C LEU A 98 -18.99 7.81 -2.74
N LEU A 99 -18.07 8.69 -3.16
CA LEU A 99 -18.20 10.13 -2.92
C LEU A 99 -19.47 10.69 -3.57
N ALA A 100 -19.75 10.32 -4.81
CA ALA A 100 -20.98 10.70 -5.50
C ALA A 100 -22.24 10.21 -4.76
N SER A 101 -22.24 8.97 -4.26
CA SER A 101 -23.36 8.44 -3.47
C SER A 101 -23.56 9.18 -2.14
N LEU A 102 -22.46 9.58 -1.48
CA LEU A 102 -22.52 10.38 -0.25
C LEU A 102 -23.11 11.77 -0.51
N PHE A 103 -22.68 12.44 -1.59
CA PHE A 103 -23.30 13.71 -1.99
C PHE A 103 -24.78 13.55 -2.31
N ASN A 104 -25.15 12.48 -3.01
CA ASN A 104 -26.55 12.19 -3.31
C ASN A 104 -27.37 11.94 -2.03
N LEU A 105 -26.79 11.26 -1.04
CA LEU A 105 -27.41 11.05 0.27
C LEU A 105 -27.62 12.39 1.00
N ILE A 106 -26.62 13.28 1.00
CA ILE A 106 -26.75 14.62 1.57
C ILE A 106 -27.88 15.41 0.90
N LEU A 107 -27.91 15.44 -0.43
CA LEU A 107 -28.98 16.11 -1.18
C LEU A 107 -30.35 15.51 -0.87
N SER A 108 -30.44 14.18 -0.81
CA SER A 108 -31.68 13.47 -0.44
C SER A 108 -32.15 13.80 0.97
N THR A 109 -31.22 14.00 1.93
CA THR A 109 -31.58 14.41 3.30
C THR A 109 -32.07 15.86 3.38
N LEU A 110 -31.59 16.75 2.52
CA LEU A 110 -32.08 18.14 2.46
C LEU A 110 -33.49 18.21 1.84
N ALA A 111 -33.80 17.32 0.89
CA ALA A 111 -35.10 17.22 0.22
C ALA A 111 -36.12 16.31 0.94
N ILE A 112 -35.86 15.90 2.19
CA ILE A 112 -36.62 14.86 2.90
C ILE A 112 -38.12 15.14 3.05
N LYS A 113 -38.52 16.43 3.01
CA LYS A 113 -39.91 16.85 3.16
C LYS A 113 -40.79 16.49 1.96
N GLU A 114 -40.19 16.31 0.78
CA GLU A 114 -40.93 16.08 -0.45
C GLU A 114 -41.08 14.58 -0.73
N GLU A 115 -39.99 13.82 -0.69
CA GLU A 115 -40.01 12.38 -0.97
C GLU A 115 -39.02 11.59 -0.09
N PRO A 116 -39.47 11.06 1.06
CA PRO A 116 -38.59 10.35 2.00
C PRO A 116 -38.04 9.02 1.43
N SER A 117 -38.68 8.45 0.41
CA SER A 117 -38.22 7.22 -0.27
C SER A 117 -36.82 7.37 -0.88
N TRP A 118 -36.48 8.54 -1.43
CA TRP A 118 -35.16 8.79 -2.01
C TRP A 118 -34.05 8.79 -0.98
N MET A 119 -34.33 9.22 0.25
CA MET A 119 -33.35 9.14 1.34
C MET A 119 -33.01 7.67 1.64
N PHE A 120 -34.01 6.79 1.75
CA PHE A 120 -33.78 5.37 1.99
C PHE A 120 -33.03 4.71 0.84
N THR A 121 -33.40 4.99 -0.41
CA THR A 121 -32.71 4.45 -1.59
C THR A 121 -31.25 4.92 -1.64
N SER A 122 -31.00 6.22 -1.45
CA SER A 122 -29.65 6.79 -1.40
C SER A 122 -28.81 6.20 -0.27
N LEU A 123 -29.41 5.95 0.89
CA LEU A 123 -28.74 5.32 2.02
C LEU A 123 -28.32 3.88 1.70
N VAL A 124 -29.23 3.07 1.16
CA VAL A 124 -28.96 1.68 0.78
C VAL A 124 -27.84 1.61 -0.27
N ILE A 125 -27.92 2.45 -1.31
CA ILE A 125 -26.90 2.53 -2.36
C ILE A 125 -25.53 2.90 -1.78
N THR A 126 -25.49 3.90 -0.89
CA THR A 126 -24.24 4.34 -0.25
C THR A 126 -23.62 3.23 0.58
N ILE A 127 -24.42 2.46 1.33
CA ILE A 127 -23.94 1.32 2.12
C ILE A 127 -23.35 0.24 1.21
N ILE A 128 -24.05 -0.13 0.13
CA ILE A 128 -23.60 -1.17 -0.81
C ILE A 128 -22.27 -0.75 -1.47
N ILE A 129 -22.18 0.49 -1.95
CA ILE A 129 -20.97 1.01 -2.57
C ILE A 129 -19.83 1.09 -1.54
N GLY A 130 -20.11 1.53 -0.33
CA GLY A 130 -19.13 1.62 0.75
C GLY A 130 -18.54 0.26 1.14
N GLN A 131 -19.39 -0.76 1.29
CA GLN A 131 -18.93 -2.13 1.53
C GLN A 131 -18.10 -2.68 0.36
N THR A 132 -18.56 -2.45 -0.87
CA THR A 132 -17.86 -2.88 -2.08
C THR A 132 -16.49 -2.22 -2.19
N PHE A 133 -16.41 -0.90 -1.96
CA PHE A 133 -15.16 -0.14 -1.96
C PHE A 133 -14.19 -0.68 -0.92
N ARG A 134 -14.63 -0.86 0.33
CA ARG A 134 -13.80 -1.39 1.42
C ARG A 134 -13.23 -2.77 1.08
N ASN A 135 -14.07 -3.67 0.57
CA ASN A 135 -13.65 -5.03 0.19
C ASN A 135 -12.66 -5.02 -0.98
N ARG A 136 -12.88 -4.15 -1.96
CA ARG A 136 -11.99 -4.00 -3.12
C ARG A 136 -10.65 -3.39 -2.74
N ARG A 137 -10.63 -2.34 -1.90
CA ARG A 137 -9.39 -1.75 -1.38
C ARG A 137 -8.58 -2.74 -0.56
N PHE A 138 -9.24 -3.55 0.26
CA PHE A 138 -8.57 -4.59 1.04
C PHE A 138 -7.90 -5.64 0.14
N ARG A 139 -8.64 -6.15 -0.87
CA ARG A 139 -8.10 -7.12 -1.83
C ARG A 139 -6.93 -6.56 -2.65
N GLU A 140 -7.03 -5.31 -3.10
CA GLU A 140 -5.94 -4.64 -3.81
C GLU A 140 -4.63 -4.66 -3.01
N VAL A 141 -4.69 -4.29 -1.71
CA VAL A 141 -3.52 -4.30 -0.83
C VAL A 141 -3.00 -5.74 -0.66
N GLU A 142 -3.89 -6.69 -0.42
CA GLU A 142 -3.51 -8.09 -0.24
C GLU A 142 -2.82 -8.68 -1.48
N ASP A 143 -3.39 -8.44 -2.65
CA ASP A 143 -2.88 -8.96 -3.92
C ASP A 143 -1.49 -8.40 -4.23
N VAL A 144 -1.26 -7.11 -3.95
CA VAL A 144 0.07 -6.49 -4.11
C VAL A 144 1.09 -7.12 -3.17
N TYR A 145 0.71 -7.38 -1.91
CA TYR A 145 1.59 -8.05 -0.95
C TYR A 145 1.92 -9.48 -1.36
N ILE A 146 0.91 -10.28 -1.72
CA ILE A 146 1.13 -11.66 -2.18
C ILE A 146 2.01 -11.67 -3.43
N SER A 147 1.71 -10.82 -4.41
CA SER A 147 2.51 -10.70 -5.64
C SER A 147 3.96 -10.36 -5.32
N THR A 148 4.20 -9.41 -4.40
CA THR A 148 5.55 -9.02 -3.99
C THR A 148 6.31 -10.18 -3.34
N LEU A 149 5.65 -11.00 -2.51
CA LEU A 149 6.25 -12.21 -1.96
C LEU A 149 6.60 -13.24 -3.04
N LEU A 150 5.69 -13.46 -3.99
CA LEU A 150 5.89 -14.43 -5.07
C LEU A 150 7.10 -14.04 -5.94
N VAL A 151 7.17 -12.77 -6.35
CA VAL A 151 8.28 -12.25 -7.17
C VAL A 151 9.62 -12.32 -6.43
N ARG A 152 9.64 -12.12 -5.11
CA ARG A 152 10.88 -12.26 -4.33
C ARG A 152 11.33 -13.71 -4.23
N ASN A 153 10.40 -14.65 -4.05
CA ASN A 153 10.72 -16.07 -3.92
C ASN A 153 11.03 -16.74 -5.27
N SER A 154 10.53 -16.18 -6.38
CA SER A 154 10.78 -16.70 -7.73
C SER A 154 12.15 -16.31 -8.30
N VAL A 155 12.79 -15.28 -7.75
CA VAL A 155 14.17 -14.91 -8.09
C VAL A 155 15.09 -15.65 -7.11
N PRO A 156 15.80 -16.72 -7.53
CA PRO A 156 16.78 -17.36 -6.67
C PRO A 156 17.83 -16.32 -6.25
N PRO A 157 18.38 -16.39 -5.02
CA PRO A 157 19.50 -15.54 -4.66
C PRO A 157 20.58 -15.75 -5.72
N SER A 158 21.05 -14.67 -6.35
CA SER A 158 22.19 -14.75 -7.25
C SER A 158 23.30 -15.46 -6.51
N SER A 159 23.64 -16.66 -6.94
CA SER A 159 24.81 -17.37 -6.47
C SER A 159 26.00 -16.48 -6.80
N ASN A 160 26.48 -15.71 -5.83
CA ASN A 160 27.79 -15.08 -5.92
C ASN A 160 28.78 -16.24 -6.12
N SER A 161 29.17 -16.43 -7.38
CA SER A 161 30.26 -17.31 -7.76
C SER A 161 31.50 -16.75 -7.09
N ASN A 162 31.92 -17.41 -6.00
CA ASN A 162 33.28 -17.37 -5.48
C ASN A 162 34.23 -17.92 -6.55
N SER A 163 34.44 -17.19 -7.65
CA SER A 163 35.38 -17.54 -8.71
C SER A 163 36.53 -16.54 -8.88
N ASP A 164 36.75 -15.68 -7.89
CA ASP A 164 37.97 -14.84 -7.80
C ASP A 164 38.94 -15.38 -6.74
N LYS A 165 39.12 -16.71 -6.74
CA LYS A 165 40.37 -17.32 -6.30
C LYS A 165 40.97 -18.04 -7.50
N ILE A 166 41.69 -17.27 -8.32
CA ILE A 166 42.72 -17.81 -9.19
C ILE A 166 44.04 -17.25 -8.66
N ASN A 167 44.94 -18.21 -8.40
CA ASN A 167 46.25 -18.12 -7.74
C ASN A 167 47.13 -16.94 -8.14
#